data_AF-A0A3B9SEQ6-F1
#
_entry.id   AF-A0A3B9SEQ6-F1
#
_cell.length_a   1.000
_cell.length_b   1.000
_cell.length_c   1.000
_cell.angle_alpha   90.00
_cell.angle_beta   90.00
_cell.angle_gamma   90.00
#
_symmetry.space_group_name_H-M   'P 1'
#
loop_
_entity.id
_entity.type
_entity.pdbx_description
1 polymer ?
#
loop_
_entity_poly.entity_id
_entity_poly.type
_entity_poly.pdbx_seq_one_letter_code
_entity_poly.pdbx_strand_id
1 'polypeptide(L)'
;MCDSLPEGSFEPGVTFLEPSAGEGAFVLEILKRKFENCKHRKDFTVALQSVYAMEIQADNVAILIDNIINLCKEYFKPNAKDIEIINNHCIQCDSLKVMRLLAEWQKN
;
A
#
# COMPACT_ATOMS: atom_id res chain seq x y z
N MET A 1 2.89 -15.71 -9.06
CA MET A 1 3.84 -14.59 -9.25
C MET A 1 4.71 -14.40 -8.02
N CYS A 2 4.15 -14.33 -6.80
CA CYS A 2 4.95 -14.21 -5.58
C CYS A 2 5.92 -15.38 -5.35
N ASP A 3 5.58 -16.60 -5.78
CA ASP A 3 6.40 -17.80 -5.54
C ASP A 3 7.67 -17.89 -6.40
N SER A 4 7.79 -17.05 -7.44
CA SER A 4 9.02 -16.97 -8.24
C SER A 4 10.00 -15.93 -7.71
N LEU A 5 9.69 -15.24 -6.62
CA LEU A 5 10.56 -14.24 -6.03
C LEU A 5 11.68 -14.91 -5.21
N PRO A 6 12.90 -14.33 -5.17
CA PRO A 6 14.01 -14.85 -4.37
C PRO A 6 13.67 -15.01 -2.88
N GLU A 7 14.38 -15.90 -2.20
CA GLU A 7 14.30 -15.99 -0.74
C GLU A 7 14.62 -14.64 -0.08
N GLY A 8 13.93 -14.33 1.02
CA GLY A 8 14.06 -13.05 1.71
C GLY A 8 13.30 -11.88 1.04
N SER A 9 12.67 -12.09 -0.11
CA SER A 9 11.87 -11.03 -0.77
C SER A 9 10.74 -10.50 0.12
N PHE A 10 10.26 -11.29 1.08
CA PHE A 10 9.17 -10.90 1.99
C PHE A 10 9.67 -10.45 3.36
N GLU A 11 10.96 -10.15 3.53
CA GLU A 11 11.42 -9.48 4.74
C GLU A 11 10.75 -8.11 4.88
N PRO A 12 10.40 -7.66 6.10
CA PRO A 12 9.61 -6.45 6.31
C PRO A 12 10.17 -5.20 5.59
N GLY A 13 11.49 -5.02 5.57
CA GLY A 13 12.13 -3.85 4.98
C GLY A 13 12.31 -3.86 3.45
N VAL A 14 12.06 -4.97 2.77
CA VAL A 14 12.26 -5.06 1.30
C VAL A 14 11.20 -4.24 0.57
N THR A 15 11.60 -3.32 -0.31
CA THR A 15 10.63 -2.41 -0.95
C THR A 15 9.94 -3.04 -2.16
N PHE A 16 8.63 -2.85 -2.28
CA PHE A 16 7.81 -3.22 -3.45
C PHE A 16 7.05 -2.01 -3.99
N LEU A 17 6.91 -1.97 -5.31
CA LEU A 17 6.03 -1.05 -6.01
C LEU A 17 5.14 -1.84 -6.96
N GLU A 18 3.82 -1.72 -6.79
CA GLU A 18 2.83 -2.19 -7.76
C GLU A 18 2.25 -0.98 -8.51
N PRO A 19 2.60 -0.76 -9.80
CA PRO A 19 2.18 0.43 -10.54
C PRO A 19 0.73 0.40 -11.04
N SER A 20 0.04 -0.75 -10.98
CA SER A 20 -1.34 -0.92 -11.44
C SER A 20 -2.11 -1.83 -10.48
N ALA A 21 -2.28 -1.36 -9.25
CA ALA A 21 -2.71 -2.17 -8.12
C ALA A 21 -4.16 -2.68 -8.21
N GLY A 22 -5.04 -2.04 -8.98
CA GLY A 22 -6.47 -2.33 -8.98
C GLY A 22 -7.02 -2.30 -7.55
N GLU A 23 -7.81 -3.31 -7.18
CA GLU A 23 -8.33 -3.51 -5.81
C GLU A 23 -7.30 -4.11 -4.83
N GLY A 24 -6.08 -4.40 -5.28
CA GLY A 24 -4.95 -4.73 -4.42
C GLY A 24 -4.54 -6.19 -4.30
N ALA A 25 -5.04 -7.12 -5.12
CA ALA A 25 -4.77 -8.56 -4.98
C ALA A 25 -3.27 -8.88 -4.79
N PHE A 26 -2.38 -8.28 -5.60
CA PHE A 26 -0.93 -8.50 -5.47
C PHE A 26 -0.35 -7.81 -4.22
N VAL A 27 -0.75 -6.56 -3.95
CA VAL A 27 -0.32 -5.78 -2.77
C VAL A 27 -0.66 -6.50 -1.46
N LEU A 28 -1.87 -7.05 -1.38
CA LEU A 28 -2.34 -7.82 -0.22
C LEU A 28 -1.52 -9.07 -0.01
N GLU A 29 -1.21 -9.82 -1.08
CA GLU A 29 -0.38 -11.03 -0.98
C GLU A 29 1.06 -10.70 -0.54
N ILE A 30 1.65 -9.61 -1.05
CA ILE A 30 2.97 -9.12 -0.60
C ILE A 30 2.94 -8.76 0.88
N LEU A 31 1.95 -7.96 1.32
CA LEU A 31 1.83 -7.55 2.72
C LEU A 31 1.58 -8.73 3.65
N LYS A 32 0.71 -9.67 3.25
CA LYS A 32 0.43 -10.90 3.98
C LYS A 32 1.70 -11.69 4.28
N ARG A 33 2.51 -11.98 3.25
CA ARG A 33 3.79 -12.69 3.39
C ARG A 33 4.81 -11.89 4.21
N LYS A 34 4.81 -10.56 4.12
CA LYS A 34 5.64 -9.70 4.98
C LYS A 34 5.22 -9.75 6.45
N PHE A 35 3.92 -9.74 6.71
CA PHE A 35 3.38 -9.82 8.07
C PHE A 35 3.69 -11.16 8.72
N GLU A 36 3.71 -12.25 7.95
CA GLU A 36 4.15 -13.58 8.41
C GLU A 36 5.62 -13.61 8.88
N ASN A 37 6.47 -12.73 8.34
CA ASN A 37 7.88 -12.59 8.75
C ASN A 37 8.10 -11.55 9.88
N CYS A 38 7.05 -10.88 10.35
CA CYS A 38 7.16 -9.89 11.42
C CYS A 38 7.34 -10.58 12.79
N LYS A 39 8.41 -10.23 13.51
CA LYS A 39 8.70 -10.75 14.86
C LYS A 39 8.18 -9.82 15.95
N HIS A 40 8.11 -8.53 15.62
CA HIS A 40 7.69 -7.48 16.52
C HIS A 40 6.71 -6.52 15.85
N ARG A 41 5.96 -5.77 16.67
CA ARG A 41 5.03 -4.75 16.20
C ARG A 41 5.69 -3.64 15.35
N LYS A 42 7.00 -3.40 15.55
CA LYS A 42 7.77 -2.45 14.73
C LYS A 42 7.93 -2.96 13.30
N ASP A 43 8.16 -4.26 13.12
CA ASP A 43 8.36 -4.90 11.81
C ASP A 43 7.11 -4.74 10.95
N PHE A 44 5.93 -4.82 11.57
CA PHE A 44 4.64 -4.59 10.91
C PHE A 44 4.54 -3.18 10.29
N THR A 45 4.92 -2.13 11.04
CA THR A 45 4.94 -0.76 10.50
C THR A 45 6.01 -0.62 9.41
N VAL A 46 7.16 -1.29 9.55
CA VAL A 46 8.21 -1.30 8.51
C VAL A 46 7.70 -1.97 7.23
N ALA A 47 6.95 -3.07 7.33
CA ALA A 47 6.33 -3.73 6.19
C ALA A 47 5.37 -2.80 5.44
N LEU A 48 4.49 -2.09 6.16
CA LEU A 48 3.60 -1.10 5.56
C LEU A 48 4.37 0.04 4.86
N GLN A 49 5.46 0.53 5.46
CA GLN A 49 6.32 1.56 4.87
C GLN A 49 7.10 1.08 3.63
N SER A 50 7.24 -0.23 3.45
CA SER A 50 8.01 -0.81 2.35
C SER A 50 7.19 -1.06 1.09
N VAL A 51 5.86 -0.92 1.13
CA VAL A 51 4.99 -1.26 0.00
C VAL A 51 4.32 0.00 -0.54
N TYR A 52 4.40 0.19 -1.85
CA TYR A 52 3.79 1.29 -2.59
C TYR A 52 2.85 0.73 -3.67
N ALA A 53 1.72 1.38 -3.86
CA ALA A 53 0.69 0.97 -4.80
C ALA A 53 0.17 2.19 -5.56
N MET A 54 0.19 2.12 -6.89
CA MET A 54 -0.41 3.13 -7.75
C MET A 54 -1.57 2.52 -8.52
N GLU A 55 -2.59 3.33 -8.74
CA GLU A 55 -3.78 2.92 -9.47
C GLU A 55 -4.45 4.14 -10.12
N ILE A 56 -5.01 4.00 -11.32
CA ILE A 56 -5.58 5.13 -12.06
C ILE A 56 -7.00 5.46 -11.59
N GLN A 57 -7.79 4.46 -11.21
CA GLN A 57 -9.18 4.63 -10.83
C GLN A 57 -9.33 4.90 -9.33
N ALA A 58 -10.03 5.99 -8.97
CA ALA A 58 -10.15 6.44 -7.58
C ALA A 58 -10.92 5.46 -6.67
N ASP A 59 -11.92 4.79 -7.23
CA ASP A 59 -12.70 3.74 -6.58
C ASP A 59 -11.85 2.51 -6.27
N ASN A 60 -11.00 2.07 -7.21
CA ASN A 60 -10.04 1.00 -6.96
C ASN A 60 -9.06 1.36 -5.84
N VAL A 61 -8.55 2.60 -5.80
CA VAL A 61 -7.68 3.08 -4.70
C VAL A 61 -8.40 3.00 -3.35
N ALA A 62 -9.68 3.41 -3.29
CA ALA A 62 -10.45 3.32 -2.05
C ALA A 62 -10.63 1.87 -1.59
N ILE A 63 -10.99 0.96 -2.52
CA ILE A 63 -11.16 -0.47 -2.23
C ILE A 63 -9.82 -1.10 -1.78
N LEU A 64 -8.72 -0.77 -2.46
CA LEU A 64 -7.36 -1.19 -2.09
C LEU A 64 -7.03 -0.79 -0.64
N ILE A 65 -7.26 0.47 -0.26
CA ILE A 65 -6.98 0.96 1.09
C ILE A 65 -7.83 0.20 2.11
N ASP A 66 -9.12 0.03 1.86
CA ASP A 66 -10.02 -0.73 2.73
C ASP A 66 -9.58 -2.19 2.88
N ASN A 67 -9.18 -2.83 1.78
CA ASN A 67 -8.67 -4.19 1.78
C ASN A 67 -7.37 -4.31 2.60
N ILE A 68 -6.43 -3.36 2.47
CA ILE A 68 -5.20 -3.36 3.28
C ILE A 68 -5.53 -3.17 4.76
N ILE A 69 -6.44 -2.24 5.10
CA ILE A 69 -6.88 -2.03 6.49
C ILE A 69 -7.54 -3.28 7.05
N ASN A 70 -8.34 -3.99 6.25
CA ASN A 70 -8.96 -5.24 6.66
C ASN A 70 -7.92 -6.35 6.88
N LEU A 71 -6.97 -6.51 5.97
CA LEU A 71 -5.84 -7.43 6.15
C LEU A 71 -5.04 -7.10 7.41
N CYS A 72 -4.78 -5.81 7.70
CA CYS A 72 -4.07 -5.40 8.91
C CYS A 72 -4.77 -5.94 10.18
N LYS A 73 -6.11 -5.89 10.24
CA LYS A 73 -6.89 -6.36 11.41
C LYS A 73 -6.70 -7.86 11.70
N GLU A 74 -6.30 -8.66 10.70
CA GLU A 74 -6.02 -10.10 10.87
C GLU A 74 -4.69 -10.36 11.58
N TYR A 75 -3.75 -9.40 11.55
CA TYR A 75 -2.41 -9.54 12.14
C TYR A 75 -2.20 -8.59 13.33
N PHE A 76 -2.28 -7.28 13.09
CA PHE A 76 -2.15 -6.24 14.11
C PHE A 76 -3.13 -5.11 13.84
N LYS A 77 -3.96 -4.78 14.84
CA LYS A 77 -4.87 -3.63 14.72
C LYS A 77 -4.07 -2.36 14.35
N PRO A 78 -4.35 -1.73 13.19
CA PRO A 78 -3.60 -0.56 12.75
C PRO A 78 -3.89 0.63 13.67
N ASN A 79 -2.85 1.42 13.95
CA ASN A 79 -2.98 2.70 14.63
C ASN A 79 -3.07 3.85 13.61
N ALA A 80 -3.23 5.09 14.09
CA ALA A 80 -3.35 6.26 13.21
C ALA A 80 -2.17 6.42 12.25
N LYS A 81 -0.94 6.11 12.70
CA LYS A 81 0.27 6.20 11.87
C LYS A 81 0.29 5.13 10.77
N ASP A 82 -0.16 3.91 11.06
CA ASP A 82 -0.26 2.87 10.04
C ASP A 82 -1.28 3.24 8.96
N ILE A 83 -2.43 3.81 9.37
CA ILE A 83 -3.46 4.30 8.44
C ILE A 83 -2.92 5.46 7.60
N GLU A 84 -2.16 6.37 8.20
CA GLU A 84 -1.49 7.45 7.47
C GLU A 84 -0.51 6.91 6.42
N ILE A 85 0.31 5.90 6.76
CA ILE A 85 1.22 5.25 5.82
C ILE A 85 0.45 4.65 4.65
N ILE A 86 -0.63 3.90 4.92
CA ILE A 86 -1.44 3.27 3.87
C ILE A 86 -2.00 4.32 2.90
N ASN A 87 -2.57 5.41 3.43
CA ASN A 87 -3.13 6.50 2.63
C ASN A 87 -2.07 7.24 1.81
N ASN A 88 -0.85 7.36 2.33
CA ASN A 88 0.24 8.03 1.63
C ASN A 88 0.89 7.14 0.55
N HIS A 89 0.80 5.81 0.69
CA HIS A 89 1.47 4.85 -0.18
C HIS A 89 0.56 4.24 -1.24
N CYS A 90 -0.76 4.34 -1.07
CA CYS A 90 -1.76 3.94 -2.06
C CYS A 90 -2.28 5.20 -2.78
N ILE A 91 -1.79 5.46 -3.99
CA ILE A 91 -1.96 6.75 -4.66
C ILE A 91 -2.77 6.59 -5.95
N GLN A 92 -3.71 7.51 -6.17
CA GLN A 92 -4.33 7.67 -7.48
C GLN A 92 -3.38 8.36 -8.45
N CYS A 93 -2.90 7.67 -9.47
CA CYS A 93 -1.94 8.17 -10.46
C CYS A 93 -2.61 8.75 -11.73
N ASP A 94 -3.77 9.40 -11.59
CA ASP A 94 -4.46 10.07 -12.70
C ASP A 94 -3.87 11.48 -12.95
N SER A 95 -3.17 11.62 -14.07
CA SER A 95 -2.57 12.90 -14.49
C SER A 95 -3.61 13.99 -14.75
N LEU A 96 -4.84 13.64 -15.19
CA LEU A 96 -5.91 14.62 -15.38
C LEU A 96 -6.36 15.21 -14.05
N LYS A 97 -6.49 14.37 -13.02
CA LYS A 97 -6.76 14.82 -11.65
C LYS A 97 -5.67 15.75 -11.14
N VAL A 98 -4.39 15.39 -11.31
CA VAL A 98 -3.26 16.23 -10.90
C VAL A 98 -3.28 17.59 -11.61
N MET A 99 -3.49 17.60 -12.93
CA MET A 99 -3.57 18.85 -13.69
C MET A 99 -4.72 19.74 -13.24
N ARG A 100 -5.89 19.17 -12.90
CA ARG A 100 -7.03 19.93 -12.35
C ARG A 100 -6.67 20.55 -10.99
N LEU A 101 -6.05 19.80 -10.09
CA LEU A 101 -5.61 20.29 -8.79
C LEU A 101 -4.59 21.43 -8.92
N LEU A 102 -3.61 21.31 -9.84
CA LEU A 102 -2.64 22.37 -10.10
C LEU A 102 -3.31 23.63 -10.65
N ALA A 103 -4.28 23.48 -11.55
CA ALA A 103 -5.03 24.61 -12.10
C ALA A 103 -5.92 25.30 -11.05
N GLU A 104 -6.42 24.57 -10.06
CA GLU A 104 -7.14 25.14 -8.91
C GLU A 104 -6.19 25.87 -7.95
N TRP A 105 -5.01 25.31 -7.69
CA TRP A 105 -4.01 25.94 -6.83
C TRP A 105 -3.53 27.29 -7.37
N GLN A 106 -3.36 27.41 -8.69
CA GLN A 106 -2.96 28.66 -9.35
C GLN A 106 -4.01 29.78 -9.27
N LYS A 107 -5.25 29.49 -8.87
CA LYS A 107 -6.33 30.48 -8.73
C LYS A 107 -6.41 31.12 -7.35
N ASN A 108 -5.63 30.62 -6.38
CA ASN A 108 -5.55 31.13 -5.00
C ASN A 108 -4.24 31.88 -4.79
#